data_AF-X1NA81-F1
#
_entry.id   AF-X1NA81-F1
#
_cell.length_a   1.000
_cell.length_b   1.000
_cell.length_c   1.000
_cell.angle_alpha   90.00
_cell.angle_beta   90.00
_cell.angle_gamma   90.00
#
_symmetry.space_group_name_H-M   'P 1'
#
loop_
_entity.id
_entity.type
_entity.pdbx_description
1 polymer ?
#
loop_
_entity_poly.entity_id
_entity_poly.type
_entity_poly.pdbx_seq_one_letter_code
_entity_poly.pdbx_strand_id
1 'polypeptide(L)'
;GSRREFMADLGIAESATGKFANSCYSAMGLISFLTVVSDELRAWPIKQGTTAVDAAGKVHTDIKRGFIRAETFGFDDLKEFGSEKALKAAGRIRLEGKDYIVRDGDIINFRFNV
;
A
#
# COMPACT_ATOMS: atom_id res chain seq x y z
N GLY A 1 -26.78 3.30 -20.91
CA GLY A 1 -26.62 3.15 -19.45
C GLY A 1 -25.24 2.63 -19.17
N SER A 2 -24.49 3.29 -18.29
CA SER A 2 -23.17 2.80 -17.87
C SER A 2 -23.32 1.54 -17.02
N ARG A 3 -22.32 0.65 -17.01
CA ARG A 3 -22.28 -0.57 -16.18
C ARG A 3 -22.68 -0.32 -14.72
N ARG A 4 -22.38 0.87 -14.19
CA ARG A 4 -22.66 1.29 -12.82
C ARG A 4 -24.15 1.53 -12.56
N GLU A 5 -24.87 2.10 -13.53
CA GLU A 5 -26.31 2.36 -13.44
C GLU A 5 -27.10 1.04 -13.45
N PHE A 6 -26.69 0.11 -14.31
CA PHE A 6 -27.30 -1.22 -14.38
C PHE A 6 -27.10 -2.05 -13.11
N MET A 7 -25.94 -1.90 -12.45
CA MET A 7 -25.67 -2.56 -11.17
C MET A 7 -26.47 -1.93 -10.01
N ALA A 8 -26.68 -0.61 -10.04
CA ALA A 8 -27.48 0.11 -9.05
C ALA A 8 -28.97 -0.29 -9.13
N ASP A 9 -29.53 -0.39 -10.34
CA ASP A 9 -30.91 -0.84 -10.57
C ASP A 9 -31.17 -2.29 -10.11
N LEU A 10 -30.13 -3.12 -10.08
CA LEU A 10 -30.18 -4.51 -9.62
C LEU A 10 -29.86 -4.68 -8.11
N GLY A 11 -29.57 -3.59 -7.39
CA GLY A 11 -29.16 -3.66 -5.97
C GLY A 11 -27.80 -4.32 -5.74
N ILE A 12 -26.96 -4.43 -6.78
CA ILE A 12 -25.65 -5.07 -6.73
C ILE A 12 -24.62 -4.01 -6.32
N ALA A 13 -24.35 -3.93 -5.02
CA ALA A 13 -23.41 -2.95 -4.44
C ALA A 13 -21.97 -3.13 -4.91
N GLU A 14 -21.58 -4.35 -5.29
CA GLU A 14 -20.23 -4.67 -5.78
C GLU A 14 -20.31 -5.81 -6.77
N SER A 15 -19.51 -5.77 -7.84
CA SER A 15 -19.50 -6.85 -8.82
C SER A 15 -19.05 -8.16 -8.18
N ALA A 16 -19.72 -9.27 -8.51
CA ALA A 16 -19.31 -10.61 -8.04
C ALA A 16 -17.83 -10.91 -8.37
N THR A 17 -17.32 -10.34 -9.47
CA THR A 17 -15.92 -10.44 -9.89
C THR A 17 -14.96 -9.75 -8.92
N GLY A 18 -15.31 -8.59 -8.38
CA GLY A 18 -14.51 -7.87 -7.38
C GLY A 18 -14.40 -8.64 -6.06
N LYS A 19 -15.55 -9.14 -5.56
CA LYS A 19 -15.59 -10.00 -4.38
C LYS A 19 -14.77 -11.28 -4.56
N PHE A 20 -14.86 -11.90 -5.74
CA PHE A 20 -14.08 -13.10 -6.07
C PHE A 20 -12.58 -12.82 -6.08
N ALA A 21 -12.15 -11.74 -6.75
CA ALA A 21 -10.75 -11.34 -6.79
C ALA A 21 -10.18 -11.07 -5.38
N ASN A 22 -10.91 -10.35 -4.53
CA ASN A 22 -10.52 -10.09 -3.15
C ASN A 22 -10.44 -11.37 -2.31
N SER A 23 -11.38 -12.30 -2.52
CA SER A 23 -11.38 -13.60 -1.84
C SER A 23 -10.18 -14.45 -2.25
N CYS A 24 -9.83 -14.48 -3.54
CA CYS A 24 -8.63 -15.15 -4.03
C CYS A 24 -7.35 -14.49 -3.50
N TYR A 25 -7.31 -13.16 -3.43
CA TYR A 25 -6.18 -12.40 -2.89
C TYR A 25 -5.90 -12.74 -1.43
N SER A 26 -6.97 -12.77 -0.63
CA SER A 26 -6.93 -13.14 0.78
C SER A 26 -6.54 -14.60 0.97
N ALA A 27 -7.08 -15.50 0.13
CA ALA A 27 -6.77 -16.93 0.17
C ALA A 27 -5.29 -17.21 -0.18
N MET A 28 -4.66 -16.38 -1.02
CA MET A 28 -3.23 -16.47 -1.34
C MET A 28 -2.32 -15.81 -0.29
N GLY A 29 -2.90 -15.20 0.76
CA GLY A 29 -2.16 -14.48 1.80
C GLY A 29 -1.42 -13.26 1.25
N LEU A 30 -1.98 -12.61 0.22
CA LEU A 30 -1.40 -11.40 -0.36
C LEU A 30 -1.94 -10.16 0.35
N ILE A 31 -1.05 -9.20 0.56
CA ILE A 31 -1.34 -7.85 1.03
C ILE A 31 -0.81 -6.85 -0.02
N SER A 32 -1.29 -5.62 0.02
CA SER A 32 -0.80 -4.54 -0.83
C SER A 32 -0.31 -3.37 0.00
N PHE A 33 0.89 -2.89 -0.31
CA PHE A 33 1.38 -1.60 0.18
C PHE A 33 1.38 -0.57 -0.96
N LEU A 34 1.47 0.69 -0.59
CA LEU A 34 1.36 1.82 -1.49
C LEU A 34 2.66 2.62 -1.49
N THR A 35 3.05 3.15 -2.65
CA THR A 35 4.15 4.11 -2.78
C THR A 35 3.71 5.30 -3.60
N VAL A 36 4.24 6.48 -3.29
CA VAL A 36 4.12 7.65 -4.17
C VAL A 36 5.43 7.78 -4.94
N VAL A 37 5.37 7.70 -6.27
CA VAL A 37 6.52 7.87 -7.17
C VAL A 37 6.16 8.93 -8.18
N SER A 38 6.91 10.04 -8.22
CA SER A 38 6.68 11.13 -9.18
C SER A 38 5.21 11.61 -9.21
N ASP A 39 4.62 11.84 -8.03
CA ASP A 39 3.21 12.22 -7.83
C ASP A 39 2.14 11.17 -8.20
N GLU A 40 2.55 9.96 -8.58
CA GLU A 40 1.64 8.84 -8.82
C GLU A 40 1.60 7.86 -7.65
N LEU A 41 0.39 7.50 -7.21
CA LEU A 41 0.18 6.46 -6.22
C LEU A 41 0.13 5.08 -6.89
N ARG A 42 1.00 4.17 -6.46
CA ARG A 42 1.06 2.79 -6.97
C ARG A 42 0.90 1.78 -5.85
N ALA A 43 0.09 0.76 -6.10
CA ALA A 43 -0.08 -0.40 -5.22
C ALA A 43 0.83 -1.57 -5.63
N TRP A 44 1.42 -2.23 -4.64
CA TRP A 44 2.38 -3.32 -4.83
C TRP A 44 1.92 -4.59 -4.10
N PRO A 45 1.55 -5.65 -4.85
CA PRO A 45 1.24 -6.97 -4.27
C PRO A 45 2.48 -7.60 -3.63
N ILE A 46 2.37 -8.00 -2.37
CA ILE A 46 3.38 -8.81 -1.68
C ILE A 46 2.72 -9.91 -0.83
N LYS A 47 3.47 -10.93 -0.45
CA LYS A 47 2.98 -11.93 0.52
C LYS A 47 2.99 -11.32 1.92
N GLN A 48 2.00 -11.67 2.73
CA GLN A 48 2.01 -11.36 4.15
C GLN A 48 3.32 -11.88 4.79
N GLY A 49 3.93 -11.07 5.67
CA GLY A 49 5.23 -11.40 6.26
C GLY A 49 6.44 -10.92 5.44
N THR A 50 6.24 -10.24 4.31
CA THR A 50 7.34 -9.63 3.55
C THR A 50 7.97 -8.48 4.34
N THR A 51 9.30 -8.46 4.40
CA THR A 51 10.08 -7.40 5.08
C THR A 51 10.09 -6.10 4.29
N ALA A 52 10.38 -4.97 4.94
CA ALA A 52 10.50 -3.67 4.28
C ALA A 52 11.58 -3.66 3.19
N VAL A 53 12.72 -4.32 3.42
CA VAL A 53 13.81 -4.40 2.43
C VAL A 53 13.43 -5.27 1.22
N ASP A 54 12.64 -6.33 1.41
CA ASP A 54 12.15 -7.15 0.31
C ASP A 54 11.03 -6.44 -0.47
N ALA A 55 10.14 -5.74 0.24
CA ALA A 55 9.12 -4.88 -0.37
C ALA A 55 9.76 -3.75 -1.21
N ALA A 56 10.83 -3.14 -0.73
CA ALA A 56 11.62 -2.17 -1.51
C ALA A 56 12.15 -2.79 -2.82
N GLY A 57 12.59 -4.05 -2.78
CA GLY A 57 13.03 -4.78 -3.98
C GLY A 57 11.93 -5.08 -4.98
N LYS A 58 10.67 -5.13 -4.55
CA LYS A 58 9.50 -5.25 -5.43
C LYS A 58 9.30 -3.98 -6.25
N VAL A 59 9.63 -2.81 -5.68
CA VAL A 59 9.58 -1.51 -6.36
C VAL A 59 10.72 -1.39 -7.37
N HIS A 60 11.96 -1.59 -6.92
CA HIS A 60 13.14 -1.60 -7.79
C HIS A 60 14.33 -2.29 -7.09
N THR A 61 15.18 -2.98 -7.85
CA THR A 61 16.34 -3.70 -7.29
C THR A 61 17.37 -2.78 -6.63
N ASP A 62 17.53 -1.56 -7.14
CA ASP A 62 18.49 -0.59 -6.58
C ASP A 62 18.03 -0.03 -5.23
N ILE A 63 16.71 0.14 -5.03
CA ILE A 63 16.16 0.57 -3.74
C ILE A 63 16.45 -0.48 -2.67
N LYS A 64 16.35 -1.78 -3.01
CA LYS A 64 16.73 -2.86 -2.10
C LYS A 64 18.21 -2.84 -1.74
N ARG A 65 19.09 -2.64 -2.72
CA ARG A 65 20.55 -2.59 -2.51
C ARG A 65 20.95 -1.40 -1.65
N GLY A 66 20.35 -0.25 -1.93
CA GLY A 66 20.62 1.01 -1.24
C GLY A 66 19.83 1.23 0.04
N PHE A 67 18.99 0.28 0.47
CA PHE A 67 18.00 0.51 1.53
C PHE A 67 18.63 1.05 2.82
N ILE A 68 18.11 2.20 3.27
CA ILE A 68 18.46 2.84 4.54
C ILE A 68 17.33 2.60 5.55
N ARG A 69 16.12 3.11 5.25
CA ARG A 69 14.92 3.04 6.09
C ARG A 69 13.65 3.14 5.24
N ALA A 70 12.54 2.69 5.79
CA ALA A 70 11.20 2.91 5.25
C ALA A 70 10.48 3.96 6.11
N GLU A 71 10.01 5.06 5.50
CA GLU A 71 9.07 5.98 6.16
C GLU A 71 7.66 5.45 5.89
N THR A 72 6.95 5.07 6.95
CA THR A 72 5.70 4.31 6.84
C THR A 72 4.57 4.96 7.63
N PHE A 73 3.39 5.02 7.02
CA PHE A 73 2.15 5.47 7.66
C PHE A 73 0.95 4.70 7.08
N GLY A 74 -0.15 4.63 7.83
CA GLY A 74 -1.35 3.94 7.37
C GLY A 74 -2.18 4.81 6.43
N PHE A 75 -2.92 4.17 5.53
CA PHE A 75 -3.95 4.84 4.74
C PHE A 75 -5.01 5.53 5.63
N ASP A 76 -5.41 4.90 6.73
CA ASP A 76 -6.38 5.47 7.67
C ASP A 76 -5.85 6.75 8.32
N ASP A 77 -4.56 6.79 8.67
CA ASP A 77 -3.92 8.01 9.17
C ASP A 77 -3.97 9.10 8.08
N LEU A 78 -3.64 8.77 6.82
CA LEU A 78 -3.71 9.75 5.73
C LEU A 78 -5.12 10.31 5.54
N LYS A 79 -6.15 9.47 5.68
CA LYS A 79 -7.55 9.87 5.60
C LYS A 79 -7.97 10.76 6.76
N GLU A 80 -7.47 10.52 7.97
CA GLU A 80 -7.76 11.32 9.16
C GLU A 80 -7.07 12.69 9.14
N PHE A 81 -5.78 12.72 8.79
CA PHE A 81 -4.95 13.94 8.85
C PHE A 81 -4.92 14.72 7.53
N GLY A 82 -5.36 14.12 6.43
CA GLY A 82 -5.57 14.75 5.12
C GLY A 82 -4.31 15.04 4.29
N SER A 83 -3.12 15.09 4.90
CA SER A 83 -1.86 15.31 4.17
C SER A 83 -0.64 14.72 4.87
N GLU A 84 0.41 14.40 4.11
CA GLU A 84 1.68 13.92 4.65
C GLU A 84 2.33 14.93 5.62
N LYS A 85 2.18 16.23 5.35
CA LYS A 85 2.65 17.29 6.24
C LYS A 85 1.95 17.25 7.60
N ALA A 86 0.63 17.04 7.59
CA ALA A 86 -0.15 16.92 8.82
C ALA A 86 0.20 15.63 9.58
N LEU A 87 0.41 14.51 8.88
CA LEU A 87 0.89 13.26 9.47
C LEU A 87 2.23 13.41 10.16
N LYS A 88 3.17 14.10 9.50
CA LYS A 88 4.49 14.38 10.06
C LYS A 88 4.40 15.25 11.30
N ALA A 89 3.56 16.30 11.28
CA ALA A 89 3.34 17.16 12.43
C ALA A 89 2.67 16.42 13.61
N ALA A 90 1.80 15.45 13.30
CA ALA A 90 1.12 14.61 14.29
C ALA A 90 1.96 13.41 14.77
N GLY A 91 3.19 13.23 14.27
CA GLY A 91 4.07 12.12 14.64
C GLY A 91 3.56 10.75 14.20
N ARG A 92 2.75 10.67 13.14
CA ARG A 92 2.16 9.42 12.62
C ARG A 92 3.06 8.69 11.62
N ILE A 93 4.07 9.37 11.08
CA ILE A 93 5.07 8.76 10.20
C ILE A 93 6.08 8.00 11.05
N ARG A 94 6.18 6.70 10.83
CA ARG A 94 7.14 5.81 11.49
C ARG A 94 8.37 5.63 10.62
N LEU A 95 9.53 5.45 11.27
CA LEU A 95 10.78 5.12 10.60
C LEU A 95 11.11 3.66 10.88
N GLU A 96 10.87 2.83 9.88
CA GLU A 96 10.98 1.39 9.98
C GLU A 96 12.31 0.89 9.40
N GLY A 97 12.86 -0.14 10.05
CA GLY A 97 14.11 -0.79 9.66
C GLY A 97 13.93 -1.86 8.59
N LYS A 98 15.01 -2.56 8.25
CA LYS A 98 15.02 -3.63 7.22
C LYS A 98 14.06 -4.76 7.56
N ASP A 99 13.99 -5.13 8.84
CA ASP A 99 13.23 -6.28 9.33
C ASP A 99 11.76 -5.97 9.63
N TYR A 100 11.31 -4.73 9.40
CA TYR A 100 9.91 -4.37 9.58
C TYR A 100 9.04 -5.21 8.65
N ILE A 101 7.98 -5.81 9.19
CA ILE A 101 7.02 -6.58 8.42
C ILE A 101 5.96 -5.62 7.88
N VAL A 102 5.90 -5.49 6.57
CA VAL A 102 4.94 -4.61 5.89
C VAL A 102 3.52 -5.08 6.16
N ARG A 103 2.64 -4.12 6.42
CA ARG A 103 1.20 -4.35 6.69
C ARG A 103 0.37 -3.96 5.48
N ASP A 104 -0.80 -4.57 5.38
CA ASP A 104 -1.75 -4.22 4.34
C ASP A 104 -2.19 -2.76 4.45
N GLY A 105 -2.19 -2.04 3.34
CA GLY A 105 -2.52 -0.62 3.30
C GLY A 105 -1.44 0.32 3.85
N ASP A 106 -0.25 -0.19 4.20
CA ASP A 106 0.89 0.68 4.52
C ASP A 106 1.24 1.54 3.30
N ILE A 107 1.39 2.84 3.52
CA ILE A 107 1.99 3.77 2.56
C ILE A 107 3.45 3.92 2.96
N ILE A 108 4.36 3.60 2.04
CA ILE A 108 5.79 3.53 2.31
C ILE A 108 6.56 4.43 1.34
N ASN A 109 7.41 5.29 1.90
CA ASN A 109 8.46 6.00 1.19
C ASN A 109 9.82 5.39 1.55
N PHE A 110 10.51 4.79 0.60
CA PHE A 110 11.80 4.14 0.84
C PHE A 110 12.94 5.15 0.73
N ARG A 111 13.73 5.27 1.81
CA ARG A 111 15.00 5.99 1.79
C ARG A 111 16.11 5.02 1.39
N PHE A 112 16.85 5.36 0.34
CA PHE A 112 17.95 4.56 -0.17
C PHE A 112 19.10 5.45 -0.66
N ASN A 113 20.31 4.90 -0.71
CA ASN A 113 21.46 5.54 -1.36
C ASN A 113 21.84 4.77 -2.62
N VAL A 114 22.17 5.49 -3.70
CA VAL A 114 22.65 4.93 -4.96
C VAL A 114 24.16 5.08 -5.05
#